data_AF-K9ZSC6-F1
#
_entry.id   AF-K9ZSC6-F1
#
_cell.length_a   1.000
_cell.length_b   1.000
_cell.length_c   1.000
_cell.angle_alpha   90.00
_cell.angle_beta   90.00
_cell.angle_gamma   90.00
#
_symmetry.space_group_name_H-M   'P 1'
#
loop_
_entity.id
_entity.type
_entity.pdbx_description
1 polymer ?
#
loop_
_entity_poly.entity_id
_entity_poly.type
_entity_poly.pdbx_seq_one_letter_code
_entity_poly.pdbx_strand_id
1 'polypeptide(L)'
;MFLYVIAYDIPCNKRRKKVADLLEGYGQRVQYSVFECQLNTEKYQNLRRQLRKKLKLEEDNVRFYPLSRHTLSQVETWGVGIPVIEPPSSIII
;
A
#
# COMPACT_ATOMS: atom_id res chain seq x y z
N MET A 1 13.02 3.11 6.68
CA MET A 1 11.59 2.76 6.50
C MET A 1 11.06 3.66 5.40
N PHE A 2 10.35 3.11 4.41
CA PHE A 2 9.86 3.86 3.25
C PHE A 2 8.34 3.77 3.17
N LEU A 3 7.69 4.83 2.69
CA LEU A 3 6.28 4.81 2.38
C LEU A 3 6.08 4.27 0.96
N TYR A 4 5.15 3.35 0.80
CA TYR A 4 4.75 2.84 -0.50
C TYR A 4 3.27 3.10 -0.72
N VAL A 5 2.93 3.68 -1.88
CA VAL A 5 1.56 3.60 -2.40
C VAL A 5 1.45 2.30 -3.17
N ILE A 6 0.50 1.47 -2.78
CA ILE A 6 0.21 0.19 -3.41
C ILE A 6 -1.17 0.28 -4.04
N ALA A 7 -1.22 0.21 -5.36
CA ALA A 7 -2.45 0.19 -6.13
C ALA A 7 -2.65 -1.21 -6.71
N TYR A 8 -3.89 -1.69 -6.72
CA TYR A 8 -4.23 -2.95 -7.38
C TYR A 8 -5.40 -2.81 -8.34
N ASP A 9 -5.41 -3.65 -9.35
CA ASP A 9 -6.56 -3.94 -10.20
C ASP A 9 -6.74 -5.46 -10.23
N ILE A 10 -7.79 -5.94 -9.55
CA ILE A 10 -8.05 -7.36 -9.33
C ILE A 10 -9.52 -7.61 -9.66
N PRO A 11 -9.84 -8.24 -10.80
CA PRO A 11 -11.23 -8.45 -11.22
C PRO A 11 -12.01 -9.38 -10.28
N CYS A 12 -11.35 -10.39 -9.72
CA CYS A 12 -11.99 -11.37 -8.84
C CYS A 12 -12.23 -10.82 -7.43
N ASN A 13 -13.49 -10.63 -7.04
CA ASN A 13 -13.89 -10.14 -5.70
C ASN A 13 -13.26 -10.94 -4.54
N LYS A 14 -13.19 -12.27 -4.66
CA LYS A 14 -12.62 -13.14 -3.62
C LYS A 14 -11.11 -12.93 -3.45
N ARG A 15 -10.36 -12.76 -4.55
CA ARG A 15 -8.92 -12.44 -4.49
C ARG A 15 -8.70 -11.01 -4.01
N ARG A 16 -9.49 -10.07 -4.52
CA ARG A 16 -9.45 -8.65 -4.12
C ARG A 16 -9.61 -8.49 -2.61
N LYS A 17 -10.60 -9.16 -2.01
CA LYS A 17 -10.80 -9.16 -0.56
C LYS A 17 -9.57 -9.70 0.18
N LYS A 18 -9.05 -10.87 -0.21
CA LYS A 18 -7.85 -11.46 0.41
C LYS A 18 -6.60 -10.58 0.30
N VAL A 19 -6.48 -9.82 -0.80
CA VAL A 19 -5.37 -8.88 -1.00
C VAL A 19 -5.56 -7.62 -0.17
N ALA A 20 -6.79 -7.08 -0.10
CA ALA A 20 -7.13 -5.97 0.77
C ALA A 20 -6.85 -6.32 2.25
N ASP A 21 -7.38 -7.45 2.73
CA ASP A 21 -7.18 -7.92 4.12
C ASP A 21 -5.68 -8.08 4.45
N LEU A 22 -4.87 -8.53 3.47
CA LEU A 22 -3.42 -8.59 3.63
C LEU A 22 -2.80 -7.20 3.75
N LEU A 23 -3.14 -6.27 2.86
CA LEU A 23 -2.57 -4.92 2.82
C LEU A 23 -2.96 -4.07 4.04
N GLU A 24 -4.16 -4.26 4.59
CA GLU A 24 -4.60 -3.61 5.84
C GLU A 24 -3.71 -3.99 7.03
N GLY A 25 -3.05 -5.15 7.01
CA GLY A 25 -2.05 -5.53 8.01
C GLY A 25 -0.70 -4.83 7.88
N TYR A 26 -0.43 -4.17 6.73
CA TYR A 26 0.83 -3.50 6.44
C TYR A 26 0.72 -1.98 6.32
N GLY A 27 -0.50 -1.44 6.27
CA GLY A 27 -0.74 -0.03 6.07
C GLY A 27 -2.22 0.31 6.08
N GLN A 28 -2.55 1.46 5.49
CA GLN A 28 -3.90 2.01 5.52
C GLN A 28 -4.53 1.98 4.13
N ARG A 29 -5.80 1.60 4.07
CA ARG A 29 -6.60 1.70 2.85
C ARG A 29 -7.07 3.13 2.67
N VAL A 30 -6.56 3.81 1.64
CA VAL A 30 -6.86 5.23 1.37
C VAL A 30 -7.89 5.42 0.27
N GLN A 31 -8.01 4.47 -0.65
CA GLN A 31 -9.09 4.38 -1.63
C GLN A 31 -9.53 2.92 -1.81
N TYR A 32 -10.57 2.69 -2.63
CA TYR A 32 -11.11 1.34 -2.83
C TYR A 32 -10.03 0.32 -3.22
N SER A 33 -9.07 0.70 -4.08
CA SER A 33 -7.99 -0.18 -4.54
C SER A 33 -6.59 0.40 -4.30
N VAL A 34 -6.44 1.35 -3.37
CA VAL A 34 -5.17 2.03 -3.09
C VAL A 34 -4.87 2.03 -1.60
N PHE A 35 -3.62 1.71 -1.26
CA PHE A 35 -3.11 1.55 0.09
C PHE A 35 -1.82 2.34 0.28
N GLU A 36 -1.65 2.92 1.46
CA GLU A 36 -0.40 3.54 1.89
C GLU A 36 0.25 2.68 2.98
N CYS A 37 1.44 2.15 2.71
CA CYS A 37 2.12 1.20 3.58
C CYS A 37 3.52 1.70 3.96
N GLN A 38 3.79 1.82 5.26
CA GLN A 38 5.14 2.09 5.77
C GLN A 38 5.90 0.76 5.94
N LEU A 39 6.87 0.53 5.06
CA LEU A 39 7.58 -0.74 4.98
C LEU A 39 9.08 -0.54 5.22
N ASN A 40 9.65 -1.36 6.10
CA ASN A 40 11.09 -1.62 6.10
C ASN A 40 11.40 -2.76 5.10
N THR A 41 12.69 -3.03 4.87
CA THR A 41 13.12 -4.02 3.88
C THR A 41 12.52 -5.41 4.13
N GLU A 42 12.45 -5.84 5.39
CA GLU A 42 11.92 -7.14 5.77
C GLU A 42 10.40 -7.23 5.53
N LYS A 43 9.63 -6.24 6.00
CA LYS A 43 8.18 -6.16 5.77
C LYS A 43 7.86 -6.12 4.29
N TYR A 44 8.63 -5.36 3.50
CA TYR A 44 8.46 -5.29 2.05
C TYR A 44 8.68 -6.65 1.37
N GLN A 45 9.75 -7.37 1.73
CA GLN A 45 10.01 -8.70 1.18
C GLN A 45 8.93 -9.72 1.59
N ASN A 46 8.47 -9.67 2.84
CA ASN A 46 7.41 -10.54 3.33
C ASN A 46 6.09 -10.26 2.59
N LEU A 47 5.70 -8.99 2.47
CA LEU A 47 4.50 -8.57 1.75
C LEU A 47 4.51 -9.07 0.30
N ARG A 48 5.62 -8.88 -0.43
CA ARG A 48 5.76 -9.38 -1.81
C ARG A 48 5.61 -10.89 -1.91
N ARG A 49 6.20 -11.64 -0.96
CA ARG A 49 6.10 -13.11 -0.91
C ARG A 49 4.66 -13.56 -0.68
N GLN A 50 3.94 -12.90 0.22
CA GLN A 50 2.54 -13.21 0.51
C GLN A 50 1.61 -12.84 -0.64
N LEU A 51 1.81 -11.69 -1.28
CA LEU A 51 1.05 -11.26 -2.45
C LEU A 51 1.24 -12.24 -3.62
N ARG A 52 2.47 -12.68 -3.91
CA ARG A 52 2.74 -13.67 -4.96
C ARG A 52 1.94 -14.97 -4.81
N LYS A 53 1.61 -15.37 -3.58
CA LYS A 53 0.80 -16.58 -3.30
C LYS A 53 -0.71 -16.35 -3.47
N LYS A 54 -1.17 -15.10 -3.51
CA LYS A 54 -2.59 -14.73 -3.56
C LYS A 54 -3.04 -14.22 -4.92
N LEU A 55 -2.11 -13.68 -5.71
CA LEU A 55 -2.37 -13.11 -7.03
C LEU A 55 -2.38 -14.17 -8.13
N LYS A 56 -3.24 -13.96 -9.12
CA LYS A 56 -3.23 -14.64 -10.41
C LYS A 56 -2.67 -13.66 -11.44
N LEU A 57 -1.39 -13.80 -11.79
CA LEU A 57 -0.64 -12.78 -12.54
C LEU A 57 -1.12 -12.58 -13.98
N GLU A 58 -1.93 -13.50 -14.50
CA GLU A 58 -2.56 -13.40 -15.82
C GLU A 58 -3.78 -12.46 -15.83
N GLU A 59 -4.35 -12.16 -14.66
CA GLU A 59 -5.57 -11.36 -14.50
C GLU A 59 -5.39 -10.16 -13.57
N ASP A 60 -4.48 -10.27 -12.60
CA ASP A 60 -4.32 -9.32 -11.51
C ASP A 60 -3.13 -8.39 -11.77
N ASN A 61 -3.32 -7.10 -11.52
CA ASN A 61 -2.26 -6.09 -11.59
C ASN A 61 -2.04 -5.47 -10.21
N VAL A 62 -0.80 -5.42 -9.74
CA VAL A 62 -0.44 -4.75 -8.49
C VAL A 62 0.83 -3.94 -8.71
N ARG A 63 0.80 -2.67 -8.31
CA ARG A 63 1.89 -1.72 -8.49
C ARG A 63 2.33 -1.17 -7.14
N PHE A 64 3.64 -0.99 -6.99
CA PHE A 64 4.27 -0.43 -5.81
C PHE A 64 4.98 0.85 -6.22
N TYR A 65 4.61 1.96 -5.59
CA TYR A 65 5.21 3.27 -5.82
C TYR A 65 5.89 3.70 -4.53
N PRO A 66 7.23 3.60 -4.44
CA PRO A 66 7.94 4.16 -3.30
C PRO A 66 7.81 5.69 -3.33
N LEU A 67 7.33 6.26 -2.24
CA LEU A 67 7.28 7.70 -2.04
C LEU A 67 8.46 8.16 -1.21
N SER A 68 9.20 9.12 -1.74
CA SER A 68 10.19 9.87 -0.97
C SER A 68 9.48 10.88 -0.07
N ARG A 69 10.19 11.38 0.96
CA ARG A 69 9.65 12.46 1.81
C ARG A 69 9.30 13.72 1.02
N HIS A 70 10.08 14.03 -0.02
CA HIS A 70 9.84 15.16 -0.92
C HIS A 70 8.60 14.96 -1.80
N THR A 71 8.35 13.74 -2.27
CA THR A 71 7.16 13.44 -3.08
C THR A 71 5.91 13.37 -2.21
N LEU A 72 6.04 12.94 -0.95
CA LEU A 72 4.93 12.88 -0.01
C LEU A 72 4.30 14.26 0.25
N SER A 73 5.11 15.31 0.39
CA SER A 73 4.60 16.68 0.59
C SER A 73 3.88 17.26 -0.64
N GLN A 74 3.91 16.55 -1.77
CA GLN A 74 3.22 16.93 -3.02
C GLN A 74 1.98 16.08 -3.25
N VAL A 75 1.64 15.16 -2.35
CA VAL A 75 0.41 14.35 -2.47
C VAL A 75 -0.78 15.25 -2.21
N GLU A 76 -1.70 15.27 -3.16
CA GLU A 76 -2.93 16.04 -3.10
C GLU A 76 -4.13 15.10 -3.13
N THR A 77 -5.14 15.39 -2.30
CA THR A 77 -6.36 14.59 -2.19
C THR A 77 -7.58 15.47 -2.41
N TRP A 78 -8.50 14.99 -3.24
CA TRP A 78 -9.75 15.68 -3.55
C TRP A 78 -10.92 14.83 -3.06
N GLY A 79 -11.90 15.44 -2.38
CA GLY A 79 -13.11 14.78 -1.89
C GLY A 79 -13.01 14.24 -0.46
N VAL A 80 -13.93 13.33 -0.11
CA VAL A 80 -14.02 12.73 1.23
C VAL A 80 -13.11 11.50 1.33
N GLY A 81 -12.24 11.48 2.33
CA GLY A 81 -11.30 10.40 2.54
C GLY A 81 -10.49 10.59 3.82
N ILE A 82 -9.57 9.67 4.05
CA ILE A 82 -8.60 9.76 5.14
C ILE A 82 -7.47 10.71 4.69
N PRO A 83 -6.94 11.56 5.59
CA PRO A 83 -5.76 12.37 5.27
C PRO A 83 -4.56 11.50 4.88
N VAL A 84 -3.67 12.06 4.06
CA VAL A 84 -2.39 11.44 3.68
C VAL A 84 -1.60 11.08 4.93
N ILE A 85 -0.94 9.92 4.95
CA ILE A 85 -0.11 9.53 6.09
C ILE A 85 1.00 10.57 6.30
N GLU A 86 1.06 11.13 7.51
CA GLU A 86 2.19 11.95 7.93
C GLU A 86 3.27 11.06 8.56
N PRO A 87 4.53 11.13 8.12
CA PRO A 87 5.61 10.42 8.79
C PRO A 87 5.81 11.04 10.18
N PRO A 88 6.14 10.24 11.21
CA PRO A 88 6.38 10.76 12.54
C PRO A 88 7.47 11.85 12.51
N SER A 89 7.18 12.98 13.14
CA SER A 89 8.08 14.15 13.18
C SER A 89 9.35 13.90 14.00
N SER A 90 9.37 12.84 14.82
CA SER A 90 10.51 12.41 15.61
C SER A 90 10.45 10.91 15.84
N ILE A 91 11.60 10.24 15.77
CA ILE A 91 11.77 8.86 16.21
C ILE A 91 12.69 8.95 17.43
N ILE A 92 12.18 8.68 18.63
CA ILE A 92 13.03 8.51 19.81
C ILE A 92 13.67 7.13 19.68
N ILE A 93 14.99 7.11 19.53
CA ILE A 93 15.82 5.90 19.46
C ILE A 93 16.47 5.71 20.82
#